data_AF-X1ING0-F1
#
_entry.id   AF-X1ING0-F1
#
_cell.length_a   1.000
_cell.length_b   1.000
_cell.length_c   1.000
_cell.angle_alpha   90.00
_cell.angle_beta   90.00
_cell.angle_gamma   90.00
#
_symmetry.space_group_name_H-M   'P 1'
#
loop_
_entity.id
_entity.type
_entity.pdbx_description
1 polymer ?
#
loop_
_entity_poly.entity_id
_entity_poly.type
_entity_poly.pdbx_seq_one_letter_code
_entity_poly.pdbx_strand_id
1 'polypeptide(L)'
;GPSPDWLRRRLEAVGLRSVNNVVDATNYAMMETGQPPHAFDYAKIADGKIIVRKTIAGERLTSIDGTQCDLNTDMLVIADAQGPVAVAGVMGGLDTEVSETTTTILLEDAYFDPVSVRTTSRRLALPSEAAFRFERTVDIEMVDWASKRTAQLITQVAGGKVAKGVVDIYPKKLEQKEVTLRLSRLSRLLGIEVPCEEVLRILSALSFKPKVEDDLIMCSVPSWRSDVYREVDLIEEVARVYGYNKVPTERKIKIEVVPVDTRQKLIELLG
;
A
#
# COMPACT_ATOMS: atom_id res chain seq x y z
N GLY A 1 -7.49 -4.58 -27.89
CA GLY A 1 -8.91 -4.60 -28.30
C GLY A 1 -9.78 -3.97 -27.22
N PRO A 2 -11.08 -3.75 -27.45
CA PRO A 2 -11.95 -3.21 -26.40
C PRO A 2 -12.16 -4.21 -25.26
N SER A 3 -12.42 -3.70 -24.07
CA SER A 3 -12.69 -4.50 -22.87
C SER A 3 -14.08 -5.15 -22.90
N PRO A 4 -14.25 -6.35 -22.31
CA PRO A 4 -15.57 -6.96 -22.16
C PRO A 4 -16.47 -6.13 -21.24
N ASP A 5 -17.79 -6.21 -21.45
CA ASP A 5 -18.78 -5.36 -20.78
C ASP A 5 -18.76 -5.44 -19.25
N TRP A 6 -18.41 -6.59 -18.68
CA TRP A 6 -18.32 -6.74 -17.23
C TRP A 6 -17.17 -5.92 -16.65
N LEU A 7 -16.05 -5.83 -17.38
CA LEU A 7 -14.85 -5.11 -16.95
C LEU A 7 -15.10 -3.60 -17.05
N ARG A 8 -15.63 -3.15 -18.19
CA ARG A 8 -16.00 -1.75 -18.42
C ARG A 8 -16.95 -1.23 -17.35
N ARG A 9 -18.07 -1.95 -17.11
CA ARG A 9 -19.06 -1.54 -16.11
C ARG A 9 -18.50 -1.47 -14.69
N ARG A 10 -17.57 -2.35 -14.32
CA ARG A 10 -16.96 -2.33 -12.98
C ARG A 10 -16.00 -1.14 -12.80
N LEU A 11 -15.22 -0.80 -13.84
CA LEU A 11 -14.34 0.37 -13.81
C LEU A 11 -15.14 1.68 -13.80
N GLU A 12 -16.15 1.80 -14.65
CA GLU A 12 -17.00 2.98 -14.72
C GLU A 12 -17.78 3.21 -13.42
N ALA A 13 -18.21 2.13 -12.74
CA ALA A 13 -18.87 2.21 -11.43
C ALA A 13 -17.99 2.81 -10.32
N VAL A 14 -16.67 2.81 -10.48
CA VAL A 14 -15.70 3.43 -9.56
C VAL A 14 -15.08 4.71 -10.15
N GLY A 15 -15.64 5.24 -11.24
CA GLY A 15 -15.22 6.49 -11.86
C GLY A 15 -14.04 6.39 -12.82
N LEU A 16 -13.61 5.17 -13.19
CA LEU A 16 -12.52 4.96 -14.15
C LEU A 16 -13.07 4.76 -15.57
N ARG A 17 -12.54 5.54 -16.51
CA ARG A 17 -12.88 5.40 -17.93
C ARG A 17 -12.18 4.17 -18.52
N SER A 18 -12.94 3.35 -19.26
CA SER A 18 -12.38 2.24 -20.04
C SER A 18 -11.53 2.74 -21.22
N VAL A 19 -10.38 2.11 -21.41
CA VAL A 19 -9.41 2.42 -22.48
C VAL A 19 -9.30 1.24 -23.44
N ASN A 20 -8.71 0.13 -23.00
CA ASN A 20 -8.57 -1.10 -23.76
C ASN A 20 -8.44 -2.29 -22.80
N ASN A 21 -8.55 -3.50 -23.31
CA ASN A 21 -8.57 -4.72 -22.50
C ASN A 21 -7.33 -4.93 -21.61
N VAL A 22 -6.14 -4.50 -22.02
CA VAL A 22 -4.92 -4.62 -21.20
C VAL A 22 -4.90 -3.56 -20.10
N VAL A 23 -5.07 -2.28 -20.46
CA VAL A 23 -5.07 -1.14 -19.52
C VAL A 23 -6.21 -1.26 -18.51
N ASP A 24 -7.37 -1.73 -18.93
CA ASP A 24 -8.50 -1.93 -18.04
C ASP A 24 -8.27 -3.10 -17.09
N ALA A 25 -7.56 -4.15 -17.52
CA ALA A 25 -7.18 -5.26 -16.64
C ALA A 25 -6.17 -4.81 -15.57
N THR A 26 -5.19 -3.96 -15.90
CA THR A 26 -4.26 -3.38 -14.92
C THR A 26 -4.99 -2.47 -13.94
N ASN A 27 -5.89 -1.61 -14.42
CA ASN A 27 -6.72 -0.76 -13.56
C ASN A 27 -7.63 -1.58 -12.65
N TYR A 28 -8.25 -2.63 -13.18
CA TYR A 28 -9.12 -3.50 -12.40
C TYR A 28 -8.35 -4.26 -11.34
N ALA A 29 -7.18 -4.81 -11.67
CA ALA A 29 -6.31 -5.47 -10.71
C ALA A 29 -5.86 -4.51 -9.59
N MET A 30 -5.53 -3.26 -9.93
CA MET A 30 -5.23 -2.22 -8.95
C MET A 30 -6.40 -1.93 -8.01
N MET A 31 -7.63 -1.88 -8.54
CA MET A 31 -8.83 -1.67 -7.72
C MET A 31 -9.14 -2.89 -6.84
N GLU A 32 -8.92 -4.11 -7.35
CA GLU A 32 -9.19 -5.37 -6.65
C GLU A 32 -8.19 -5.63 -5.53
N THR A 33 -6.91 -5.33 -5.75
CA THR A 33 -5.81 -5.72 -4.86
C THR A 33 -5.23 -4.56 -4.06
N GLY A 34 -5.46 -3.31 -4.49
CA GLY A 34 -4.79 -2.13 -3.95
C GLY A 34 -3.36 -1.91 -4.45
N GLN A 35 -2.81 -2.84 -5.24
CA GLN A 35 -1.45 -2.79 -5.78
C GLN A 35 -1.47 -2.25 -7.22
N PRO A 36 -0.85 -1.09 -7.52
CA PRO A 36 -0.81 -0.54 -8.87
C PRO A 36 0.19 -1.25 -9.78
N PRO A 37 -0.26 -1.91 -10.87
CA PRO A 37 0.63 -2.46 -11.88
C PRO A 37 0.77 -1.52 -13.09
N HIS A 38 1.81 -1.71 -13.89
CA HIS A 38 1.98 -1.03 -15.16
C HIS A 38 2.34 -2.01 -16.28
N ALA A 39 1.71 -1.86 -17.45
CA ALA A 39 2.03 -2.66 -18.62
C ALA A 39 2.76 -1.78 -19.64
N PHE A 40 4.00 -2.12 -19.94
CA PHE A 40 4.77 -1.52 -21.03
C PHE A 40 4.63 -2.35 -22.30
N ASP A 41 4.62 -1.71 -23.47
CA ASP A 41 4.84 -2.40 -24.73
C ASP A 41 6.30 -2.87 -24.81
N TYR A 42 6.51 -4.18 -24.72
CA TYR A 42 7.85 -4.76 -24.66
C TYR A 42 8.68 -4.44 -25.90
N ALA A 43 8.04 -4.29 -27.07
CA ALA A 43 8.75 -3.98 -28.30
C ALA A 43 9.33 -2.55 -28.31
N LYS A 44 8.86 -1.69 -27.40
CA LYS A 44 9.31 -0.31 -27.26
C LYS A 44 10.32 -0.10 -26.13
N ILE A 45 10.65 -1.14 -25.37
CA ILE A 45 11.67 -1.09 -24.31
C ILE A 45 13.04 -1.38 -24.91
N ALA A 46 13.93 -0.40 -24.88
CA ALA A 46 15.27 -0.55 -25.43
C ALA A 46 16.05 -1.67 -24.71
N ASP A 47 16.69 -2.53 -25.50
CA ASP A 47 17.43 -3.71 -25.06
C ASP A 47 16.62 -4.70 -24.19
N GLY A 48 15.28 -4.58 -24.14
CA GLY A 48 14.43 -5.40 -23.28
C GLY A 48 14.79 -5.29 -21.79
N LYS A 49 15.39 -4.17 -21.38
CA LYS A 49 15.95 -3.98 -20.03
C LYS A 49 15.23 -2.87 -19.28
N ILE A 50 14.91 -3.15 -18.03
CA ILE A 50 14.42 -2.15 -17.07
C ILE A 50 15.53 -1.80 -16.08
N ILE A 51 15.68 -0.51 -15.82
CA ILE A 51 16.65 0.10 -14.91
C ILE A 51 15.87 1.04 -13.99
N VAL A 52 15.68 0.61 -12.74
CA VAL A 52 15.08 1.46 -11.70
C VAL A 52 16.17 2.29 -11.06
N ARG A 53 16.11 3.61 -11.22
CA ARG A 53 17.15 4.53 -10.73
C ARG A 53 16.59 5.92 -10.46
N LYS A 54 17.40 6.75 -9.82
CA LYS A 54 17.14 8.19 -9.80
C LYS A 54 17.36 8.80 -11.19
N THR A 55 16.61 9.86 -11.45
CA THR A 55 16.75 10.68 -12.65
C THR A 55 18.15 11.28 -12.77
N ILE A 56 18.66 11.36 -14.00
CA ILE A 56 19.88 12.08 -14.36
C ILE A 56 19.51 13.52 -14.75
N ALA A 57 20.36 14.49 -14.39
CA ALA A 57 20.07 15.90 -14.66
C ALA A 57 19.81 16.17 -16.15
N GLY A 58 18.68 16.83 -16.44
CA GLY A 58 18.26 17.18 -17.80
C GLY A 58 17.33 16.15 -18.47
N GLU A 59 17.06 15.01 -17.82
CA GLU A 59 16.08 14.05 -18.33
C GLU A 59 14.66 14.63 -18.33
N ARG A 60 13.88 14.22 -19.34
CA ARG A 60 12.48 14.61 -19.54
C ARG A 60 11.66 13.38 -19.93
N LEU A 61 10.38 13.44 -19.64
CA LEU A 61 9.42 12.41 -20.04
C LEU A 61 8.10 13.08 -20.45
N THR A 62 7.48 12.58 -21.50
CA THR A 62 6.06 12.87 -21.76
C THR A 62 5.24 11.76 -21.12
N SER A 63 4.40 12.09 -20.14
CA SER A 63 3.55 11.10 -19.50
C SER A 63 2.35 10.73 -20.39
N ILE A 64 1.68 9.61 -20.09
CA ILE A 64 0.55 9.09 -20.88
C ILE A 64 -0.59 10.11 -21.06
N ASP A 65 -0.78 11.06 -20.14
CA ASP A 65 -1.79 12.12 -20.28
C ASP A 65 -1.34 13.30 -21.17
N GLY A 66 -0.13 13.24 -21.72
CA GLY A 66 0.48 14.28 -22.56
C GLY A 66 1.28 15.33 -21.79
N THR A 67 1.30 15.28 -20.44
CA THR A 67 2.07 16.21 -19.62
C THR A 67 3.57 16.06 -19.85
N GLN A 68 4.24 17.18 -20.10
CA GLN A 68 5.70 17.26 -20.16
C GLN A 68 6.26 17.32 -18.73
N CYS A 69 7.02 16.31 -18.33
CA CYS A 69 7.64 16.22 -17.02
C CYS A 69 9.13 16.58 -17.11
N ASP A 70 9.51 17.73 -16.55
CA ASP A 70 10.93 18.03 -16.25
C ASP A 70 11.34 17.25 -15.00
N LEU A 71 12.17 16.22 -15.19
CA LEU A 71 12.51 15.30 -14.12
C LEU A 71 13.72 15.82 -13.34
N ASN A 72 13.55 15.97 -12.02
CA ASN A 72 14.64 16.37 -11.14
C ASN A 72 15.42 15.15 -10.63
N THR A 73 16.67 15.34 -10.20
CA THR A 73 17.59 14.26 -9.79
C THR A 73 17.18 13.50 -8.52
N ASP A 74 16.17 13.98 -7.78
CA ASP A 74 15.63 13.27 -6.62
C ASP A 74 14.49 12.30 -6.97
N MET A 75 13.91 12.46 -8.17
CA MET A 75 12.83 11.59 -8.64
C MET A 75 13.35 10.19 -8.96
N LEU A 76 12.52 9.20 -8.66
CA LEU A 76 12.74 7.82 -9.08
C LEU A 76 12.03 7.61 -10.43
N VAL A 77 12.74 6.98 -11.36
CA VAL A 77 12.22 6.65 -12.70
C VAL A 77 12.40 5.18 -12.99
N ILE A 78 11.51 4.68 -13.84
CA ILE A 78 11.70 3.44 -14.55
C ILE A 78 12.33 3.85 -15.88
N ALA A 79 13.52 3.34 -16.17
CA ALA A 79 14.26 3.65 -17.37
C ALA A 79 14.60 2.39 -18.15
N ASP A 80 14.87 2.54 -19.44
CA ASP A 80 15.49 1.51 -20.27
C ASP A 80 16.95 1.91 -20.62
N ALA A 81 17.53 1.29 -21.64
CA ALA A 81 18.89 1.59 -22.08
C ALA A 81 19.05 3.01 -22.69
N GLN A 82 17.96 3.64 -23.13
CA GLN A 82 17.97 4.95 -23.79
C GLN A 82 17.53 6.10 -22.89
N GLY A 83 16.67 5.85 -21.90
CA GLY A 83 16.19 6.92 -21.03
C GLY A 83 15.02 6.52 -20.13
N PRO A 84 14.39 7.48 -19.44
CA PRO A 84 13.21 7.23 -18.62
C PRO A 84 12.02 6.83 -19.51
N VAL A 85 11.29 5.82 -19.07
CA VAL A 85 10.07 5.31 -19.71
C VAL A 85 8.83 5.47 -18.82
N ALA A 86 9.01 5.72 -17.52
CA ALA A 86 7.95 6.10 -16.59
C ALA A 86 8.49 6.87 -15.38
N VAL A 87 7.61 7.66 -14.75
CA VAL A 87 7.84 8.19 -13.39
C VAL A 87 7.40 7.12 -12.41
N ALA A 88 8.35 6.55 -11.66
CA ALA A 88 8.13 5.36 -10.83
C ALA A 88 7.01 5.60 -9.80
N GLY A 89 5.98 4.75 -9.85
CA GLY A 89 4.82 4.82 -8.97
C GLY A 89 3.89 6.02 -9.18
N VAL A 90 4.08 6.81 -10.24
CA VAL A 90 3.26 8.00 -10.51
C VAL A 90 2.52 7.88 -11.84
N MET A 91 3.24 7.78 -12.94
CA MET A 91 2.64 7.76 -14.28
C MET A 91 3.58 7.10 -15.30
N GLY A 92 3.02 6.30 -16.20
CA GLY A 92 3.75 5.76 -17.35
C GLY A 92 4.13 6.84 -18.36
N GLY A 93 5.14 6.55 -19.17
CA GLY A 93 5.51 7.36 -20.32
C GLY A 93 4.68 7.03 -21.55
N LEU A 94 4.38 8.05 -22.35
CA LEU A 94 3.59 7.92 -23.57
C LEU A 94 4.26 7.00 -24.61
N ASP A 95 5.58 7.07 -24.73
CA ASP A 95 6.33 6.37 -25.78
C ASP A 95 6.31 4.85 -25.61
N THR A 96 6.15 4.35 -24.38
CA THR A 96 6.16 2.90 -24.07
C THR A 96 4.78 2.36 -23.73
N GLU A 97 3.72 3.17 -23.88
CA GLU A 97 2.35 2.77 -23.61
C GLU A 97 1.89 1.64 -24.55
N VAL A 98 1.05 0.75 -24.00
CA VAL A 98 0.33 -0.28 -24.76
C VAL A 98 -0.64 0.36 -25.75
N SER A 99 -0.57 -0.06 -27.01
CA SER A 99 -1.44 0.40 -28.09
C SER A 99 -2.15 -0.77 -28.77
N GLU A 100 -2.92 -0.47 -29.82
CA GLU A 100 -3.58 -1.50 -30.65
C GLU A 100 -2.60 -2.44 -31.35
N THR A 101 -1.34 -2.04 -31.52
CA THR A 101 -0.30 -2.84 -32.18
C THR A 101 0.52 -3.69 -31.20
N THR A 102 0.34 -3.50 -29.90
CA THR A 102 1.11 -4.22 -28.88
C THR A 102 0.77 -5.71 -28.89
N THR A 103 1.80 -6.55 -28.99
CA THR A 103 1.66 -8.02 -28.99
C THR A 103 2.33 -8.68 -27.79
N THR A 104 3.31 -8.01 -27.20
CA THR A 104 4.09 -8.49 -26.05
C THR A 104 4.17 -7.36 -25.04
N ILE A 105 3.90 -7.67 -23.77
CA ILE A 105 3.96 -6.70 -22.68
C ILE A 105 5.03 -7.07 -21.66
N LEU A 106 5.65 -6.06 -21.06
CA LEU A 106 6.35 -6.18 -19.80
C LEU A 106 5.41 -5.70 -18.71
N LEU A 107 5.07 -6.58 -17.77
CA LEU A 107 4.24 -6.24 -16.62
C LEU A 107 5.14 -5.86 -15.44
N GLU A 108 5.10 -4.60 -15.04
CA GLU A 108 5.68 -4.09 -13.81
C GLU A 108 4.66 -4.21 -12.67
N ASP A 109 5.13 -4.72 -11.54
CA ASP A 109 4.47 -4.63 -10.26
C ASP A 109 5.55 -4.43 -9.19
N ALA A 110 5.43 -3.39 -8.36
CA ALA A 110 6.53 -2.92 -7.52
C ALA A 110 6.06 -2.26 -6.22
N TYR A 111 6.97 -2.16 -5.26
CA TYR A 111 6.80 -1.28 -4.09
C TYR A 111 7.73 -0.09 -4.22
N PHE A 112 7.18 1.11 -4.11
CA PHE A 112 7.95 2.36 -4.08
C PHE A 112 7.82 3.04 -2.72
N ASP A 113 8.87 3.78 -2.34
CA ASP A 113 8.85 4.58 -1.10
C ASP A 113 7.71 5.62 -1.16
N PRO A 114 6.78 5.61 -0.17
CA PRO A 114 5.61 6.51 -0.20
C PRO A 114 5.96 7.99 -0.21
N VAL A 115 7.05 8.39 0.46
CA VAL A 115 7.49 9.80 0.53
C VAL A 115 8.05 10.25 -0.82
N SER A 116 8.84 9.39 -1.48
CA SER A 116 9.37 9.60 -2.82
C SER A 116 8.25 9.79 -3.85
N VAL A 117 7.26 8.89 -3.86
CA VAL A 117 6.11 8.98 -4.77
C VAL A 117 5.31 10.25 -4.51
N ARG A 118 4.99 10.55 -3.24
CA ARG A 118 4.26 11.76 -2.84
C ARG A 118 4.95 13.04 -3.28
N THR A 119 6.24 13.13 -3.02
CA THR A 119 7.04 14.32 -3.33
C THR A 119 7.11 14.52 -4.84
N THR A 120 7.30 13.44 -5.59
CA THR A 120 7.37 13.45 -7.05
C THR A 120 6.03 13.83 -7.68
N SER A 121 4.95 13.12 -7.34
CA SER A 121 3.59 13.38 -7.83
C SER A 121 3.17 14.83 -7.64
N ARG A 122 3.42 15.39 -6.44
CA ARG A 122 3.12 16.79 -6.13
C ARG A 122 3.99 17.77 -6.90
N ARG A 123 5.29 17.49 -7.03
CA ARG A 123 6.23 18.38 -7.73
C ARG A 123 5.90 18.48 -9.22
N LEU A 124 5.49 17.37 -9.83
CA LEU A 124 5.08 17.31 -11.22
C LEU A 124 3.61 17.73 -11.44
N ALA A 125 2.86 18.00 -10.36
CA ALA A 125 1.42 18.24 -10.39
C ALA A 125 0.63 17.15 -11.15
N LEU A 126 1.03 15.89 -10.96
CA LEU A 126 0.58 14.74 -11.73
C LEU A 126 -0.11 13.69 -10.83
N PRO A 127 -1.31 13.99 -10.29
CA PRO A 127 -2.04 13.03 -9.45
C PRO A 127 -2.57 11.85 -10.27
N SER A 128 -2.48 10.64 -9.72
CA SER A 128 -3.04 9.43 -10.31
C SER A 128 -3.55 8.47 -9.24
N GLU A 129 -4.42 7.53 -9.63
CA GLU A 129 -4.87 6.45 -8.75
C GLU A 129 -3.72 5.56 -8.24
N ALA A 130 -2.68 5.39 -9.07
CA ALA A 130 -1.48 4.66 -8.70
C ALA A 130 -0.68 5.42 -7.62
N ALA A 131 -0.38 6.70 -7.86
CA ALA A 131 0.30 7.55 -6.90
C ALA A 131 -0.46 7.59 -5.57
N PHE A 132 -1.79 7.77 -5.61
CA PHE A 132 -2.63 7.82 -4.41
C PHE A 132 -2.45 6.60 -3.49
N ARG A 133 -2.32 5.40 -4.08
CA ARG A 133 -2.12 4.14 -3.36
C ARG A 133 -0.70 4.01 -2.83
N PHE A 134 0.31 4.24 -3.67
CA PHE A 134 1.70 4.17 -3.24
C PHE A 134 2.02 5.16 -2.11
N GLU A 135 1.46 6.37 -2.16
CA GLU A 135 1.57 7.36 -1.07
C GLU A 135 0.99 6.90 0.28
N ARG A 136 0.09 5.90 0.26
CA ARG A 136 -0.58 5.35 1.44
C ARG A 136 -0.05 3.98 1.86
N THR A 137 1.07 3.56 1.30
CA THR A 137 1.70 2.25 1.50
C THR A 137 0.85 1.12 0.92
N VAL A 138 1.45 0.38 -0.01
CA VAL A 138 0.92 -0.89 -0.52
C VAL A 138 1.58 -2.05 0.23
N ASP A 139 0.94 -3.22 0.22
CA ASP A 139 1.50 -4.41 0.87
C ASP A 139 2.63 -5.01 0.02
N ILE A 140 3.87 -4.84 0.47
CA ILE A 140 5.07 -5.31 -0.23
C ILE A 140 5.10 -6.84 -0.39
N GLU A 141 4.50 -7.60 0.53
CA GLU A 141 4.46 -9.07 0.45
C GLU A 141 3.40 -9.58 -0.54
N MET A 142 2.48 -8.70 -0.98
CA MET A 142 1.43 -9.03 -1.95
C MET A 142 1.83 -8.75 -3.41
N VAL A 143 2.96 -8.09 -3.66
CA VAL A 143 3.39 -7.66 -5.02
C VAL A 143 3.46 -8.84 -5.99
N ASP A 144 4.11 -9.95 -5.62
CA ASP A 144 4.22 -11.12 -6.51
C ASP A 144 2.84 -11.74 -6.80
N TRP A 145 1.98 -11.85 -5.78
CA TRP A 145 0.62 -12.39 -5.96
C TRP A 145 -0.24 -11.47 -6.83
N ALA A 146 -0.17 -10.15 -6.60
CA ALA A 146 -0.89 -9.14 -7.39
C ALA A 146 -0.42 -9.12 -8.85
N SER A 147 0.88 -9.30 -9.09
CA SER A 147 1.43 -9.38 -10.45
C SER A 147 0.85 -10.57 -11.21
N LYS A 148 0.75 -11.74 -10.56
CA LYS A 148 0.15 -12.96 -11.11
C LYS A 148 -1.35 -12.78 -11.34
N ARG A 149 -2.05 -12.13 -10.42
CA ARG A 149 -3.46 -11.80 -10.57
C ARG A 149 -3.70 -10.88 -11.76
N THR A 150 -2.85 -9.87 -11.94
CA THR A 150 -2.90 -8.96 -13.09
C THR A 150 -2.63 -9.71 -14.40
N ALA A 151 -1.59 -10.55 -14.45
CA ALA A 151 -1.28 -11.37 -15.62
C ALA A 151 -2.43 -12.33 -15.97
N GLN A 152 -3.09 -12.92 -14.97
CA GLN A 152 -4.28 -13.76 -15.16
C GLN A 152 -5.44 -12.96 -15.75
N LEU A 153 -5.73 -11.78 -15.22
CA LEU A 153 -6.81 -10.91 -15.71
C LEU A 153 -6.55 -10.48 -17.15
N ILE A 154 -5.33 -10.04 -17.47
CA ILE A 154 -4.92 -9.70 -18.84
C ILE A 154 -5.13 -10.92 -19.76
N THR A 155 -4.67 -12.10 -19.36
CA THR A 155 -4.84 -13.33 -20.17
C THR A 155 -6.32 -13.66 -20.38
N GLN A 156 -7.17 -13.44 -19.38
CA GLN A 156 -8.60 -13.70 -19.46
C GLN A 156 -9.31 -12.77 -20.47
N VAL A 157 -8.90 -11.51 -20.59
CA VAL A 157 -9.61 -10.50 -21.41
C VAL A 157 -8.92 -10.15 -22.72
N ALA A 158 -7.62 -10.43 -22.84
CA ALA A 158 -6.81 -10.14 -24.02
C ALA A 158 -6.21 -11.41 -24.65
N GLY A 159 -6.26 -12.56 -23.98
CA GLY A 159 -5.56 -13.76 -24.41
C GLY A 159 -4.06 -13.66 -24.19
N GLY A 160 -3.28 -14.31 -25.06
CA GLY A 160 -1.82 -14.37 -24.93
C GLY A 160 -1.33 -15.49 -24.01
N LYS A 161 -0.03 -15.49 -23.72
CA LYS A 161 0.64 -16.52 -22.91
C LYS A 161 1.56 -15.83 -21.91
N VAL A 162 1.40 -16.18 -20.64
CA VAL A 162 2.30 -15.70 -19.58
C VAL A 162 3.64 -16.43 -19.70
N ALA A 163 4.72 -15.67 -19.73
CA ALA A 163 6.07 -16.23 -19.72
C ALA A 163 6.34 -17.01 -18.42
N LYS A 164 7.24 -17.98 -18.46
CA LYS A 164 7.63 -18.72 -17.25
C LYS A 164 8.58 -17.86 -16.40
N GLY A 165 8.29 -17.79 -15.10
CA GLY A 165 9.13 -17.09 -14.13
C GLY A 165 8.77 -15.62 -13.98
N VAL A 166 9.49 -14.95 -13.08
CA VAL A 166 9.40 -13.52 -12.80
C VAL A 166 10.80 -13.02 -12.47
N VAL A 167 11.09 -11.76 -12.80
CA VAL A 167 12.29 -11.07 -12.33
C VAL A 167 11.90 -10.34 -11.05
N ASP A 168 12.34 -10.84 -9.90
CA ASP A 168 12.06 -10.27 -8.59
C ASP A 168 13.34 -9.72 -7.95
N ILE A 169 13.36 -8.43 -7.65
CA ILE A 169 14.47 -7.72 -7.03
C ILE A 169 14.00 -7.13 -5.71
N TYR A 170 14.16 -7.90 -4.64
CA TYR A 170 13.75 -7.49 -3.29
C TYR A 170 14.94 -7.49 -2.31
N PRO A 171 15.83 -6.49 -2.39
CA PRO A 171 17.11 -6.51 -1.69
C PRO A 171 16.99 -6.38 -0.17
N LYS A 172 15.94 -5.72 0.32
CA LYS A 172 15.67 -5.53 1.74
C LYS A 172 14.28 -6.06 2.08
N LYS A 173 14.22 -7.33 2.48
CA LYS A 173 12.97 -7.97 2.92
C LYS A 173 12.37 -7.26 4.13
N LEU A 174 11.05 -7.20 4.18
CA LEU A 174 10.32 -6.66 5.31
C LEU A 174 10.49 -7.61 6.50
N GLU A 175 10.88 -7.06 7.64
CA GLU A 175 10.90 -7.82 8.88
C GLU A 175 9.49 -7.96 9.44
N GLN A 176 9.15 -9.16 9.89
CA GLN A 176 7.87 -9.45 10.53
C GLN A 176 7.75 -8.61 11.81
N LYS A 177 6.78 -7.68 11.82
CA LYS A 177 6.51 -6.86 13.00
C LYS A 177 5.80 -7.69 14.06
N GLU A 178 6.25 -7.54 15.30
CA GLU A 178 5.59 -8.07 16.48
C GLU A 178 5.15 -6.93 17.38
N VAL A 179 3.92 -6.98 17.86
CA VAL A 179 3.36 -5.99 18.79
C VAL A 179 2.70 -6.75 19.93
N THR A 180 3.01 -6.34 21.16
CA THR A 180 2.48 -6.95 22.37
C THR A 180 1.45 -6.03 23.00
N LEU A 181 0.36 -6.61 23.50
CA LEU A 181 -0.63 -5.91 24.32
C LEU A 181 -0.76 -6.56 25.69
N ARG A 182 -1.05 -5.75 26.71
CA ARG A 182 -1.40 -6.22 28.06
C ARG A 182 -2.90 -6.21 28.24
N LEU A 183 -3.47 -7.30 28.75
CA LEU A 183 -4.90 -7.36 29.10
C LEU A 183 -5.25 -6.32 30.15
N SER A 184 -4.39 -6.15 31.16
CA SER A 184 -4.51 -5.10 32.17
C SER A 184 -4.54 -3.68 31.58
N ARG A 185 -3.74 -3.41 30.55
CA ARG A 185 -3.74 -2.10 29.86
C ARG A 185 -4.99 -1.92 29.01
N LEU A 186 -5.42 -2.96 28.31
CA LEU A 186 -6.65 -2.96 27.52
C LEU A 186 -7.84 -2.57 28.39
N SER A 187 -8.04 -3.25 29.52
CA SER A 187 -9.16 -2.96 30.42
C SER A 187 -9.10 -1.57 31.01
N ARG A 188 -7.91 -1.12 31.43
CA ARG A 188 -7.72 0.23 31.96
C ARG A 188 -7.97 1.32 30.92
N LEU A 189 -7.59 1.10 29.66
CA LEU A 189 -7.74 2.10 28.59
C LEU A 189 -9.19 2.18 28.10
N LEU A 190 -9.86 1.05 27.96
CA LEU A 190 -11.25 0.99 27.48
C LEU A 190 -12.28 1.20 28.59
N GLY A 191 -11.90 1.05 29.86
CA GLY A 191 -12.83 1.12 30.99
C GLY A 191 -13.81 -0.06 31.05
N ILE A 192 -13.52 -1.15 30.34
CA ILE A 192 -14.31 -2.39 30.32
C ILE A 192 -13.41 -3.61 30.37
N GLU A 193 -13.92 -4.70 30.91
CA GLU A 193 -13.27 -6.00 30.82
C GLU A 193 -13.69 -6.71 29.53
N VAL A 194 -12.71 -7.18 28.78
CA VAL A 194 -12.91 -8.04 27.61
C VAL A 194 -12.28 -9.39 27.94
N PRO A 195 -13.04 -10.50 27.92
CA PRO A 195 -12.48 -11.82 28.22
C PRO A 195 -11.30 -12.16 27.30
N CYS A 196 -10.23 -12.74 27.86
CA CYS A 196 -9.03 -13.09 27.09
C CYS A 196 -9.33 -13.93 25.85
N GLU A 197 -10.22 -14.93 25.97
CA GLU A 197 -10.66 -15.76 24.84
C GLU A 197 -11.26 -14.94 23.69
N GLU A 198 -12.01 -13.89 24.01
CA GLU A 198 -12.63 -13.00 23.04
C GLU A 198 -11.57 -12.10 22.35
N VAL A 199 -10.58 -11.63 23.11
CA VAL A 199 -9.43 -10.89 22.58
C VAL A 199 -8.66 -11.76 21.56
N LEU A 200 -8.35 -13.00 21.93
CA LEU A 200 -7.65 -13.96 21.06
C LEU A 200 -8.47 -14.28 19.82
N ARG A 201 -9.78 -14.49 19.96
CA ARG A 201 -10.70 -14.75 18.83
C ARG A 201 -10.71 -13.59 17.83
N ILE A 202 -10.83 -12.36 18.33
CA ILE A 202 -10.85 -11.15 17.50
C ILE A 202 -9.53 -10.98 16.74
N LEU A 203 -8.39 -11.00 17.46
CA LEU A 203 -7.08 -10.80 16.85
C LEU A 203 -6.71 -11.92 15.87
N SER A 204 -7.12 -13.16 16.15
CA SER A 204 -6.96 -14.28 15.21
C SER A 204 -7.79 -14.10 13.95
N ALA A 205 -9.06 -13.68 14.07
CA ALA A 205 -9.92 -13.40 12.92
C ALA A 205 -9.39 -12.25 12.05
N LEU A 206 -8.67 -11.30 12.66
CA LEU A 206 -7.96 -10.21 11.98
C LEU A 206 -6.55 -10.61 11.49
N SER A 207 -6.17 -11.88 11.59
CA SER A 207 -4.90 -12.47 11.12
C SER A 207 -3.64 -12.09 11.92
N PHE A 208 -3.76 -11.56 13.14
CA PHE A 208 -2.62 -11.16 13.99
C PHE A 208 -1.87 -12.31 14.70
N LYS A 209 -2.28 -13.57 14.49
CA LYS A 209 -1.66 -14.79 15.08
C LYS A 209 -1.31 -14.63 16.58
N PRO A 210 -2.28 -14.28 17.44
CA PRO A 210 -2.00 -13.95 18.83
C PRO A 210 -1.49 -15.16 19.63
N LYS A 211 -0.53 -14.92 20.52
CA LYS A 211 -0.02 -15.89 21.50
C LYS A 211 -0.11 -15.30 22.90
N VAL A 212 -0.66 -16.05 23.83
CA VAL A 212 -0.84 -15.60 25.22
C VAL A 212 0.31 -16.08 26.10
N GLU A 213 0.79 -15.18 26.96
CA GLU A 213 1.77 -15.43 28.01
C GLU A 213 1.38 -14.56 29.23
N ASP A 214 0.71 -15.17 30.22
CA ASP A 214 0.14 -14.49 31.39
C ASP A 214 -0.76 -13.29 31.03
N ASP A 215 -0.36 -12.05 31.39
CA ASP A 215 -1.08 -10.80 31.07
C ASP A 215 -0.79 -10.29 29.64
N LEU A 216 0.15 -10.91 28.93
CA LEU A 216 0.62 -10.47 27.61
C LEU A 216 -0.02 -11.27 26.49
N ILE A 217 -0.40 -10.58 25.43
CA ILE A 217 -0.73 -11.17 24.13
C ILE A 217 0.22 -10.61 23.09
N MET A 218 1.08 -11.47 22.56
CA MET A 218 2.02 -11.16 21.48
C MET A 218 1.36 -11.44 20.14
N CYS A 219 1.42 -10.48 19.22
CA CYS A 219 0.79 -10.57 17.90
C CYS A 219 1.82 -10.36 16.80
N SER A 220 1.80 -11.22 15.79
CA SER A 220 2.52 -10.99 14.53
C SER A 220 1.63 -10.16 13.60
N VAL A 221 2.04 -8.92 13.32
CA VAL A 221 1.25 -7.97 12.52
C VAL A 221 1.28 -8.36 11.04
N PRO A 222 0.12 -8.55 10.37
CA PRO A 222 0.09 -8.80 8.94
C PRO A 222 0.77 -7.69 8.13
N SER A 223 1.41 -8.02 7.01
CA SER A 223 2.17 -7.07 6.19
C SER A 223 1.34 -5.90 5.65
N TRP A 224 0.06 -6.14 5.33
CA TRP A 224 -0.90 -5.11 4.90
C TRP A 224 -1.35 -4.16 6.01
N ARG A 225 -1.07 -4.46 7.29
CA ARG A 225 -1.41 -3.60 8.44
C ARG A 225 -0.27 -2.65 8.75
N SER A 226 -0.02 -1.75 7.81
CA SER A 226 0.99 -0.69 7.92
C SER A 226 0.65 0.38 8.96
N ASP A 227 -0.47 0.28 9.66
CA ASP A 227 -0.98 1.18 10.69
C ASP A 227 -0.72 0.69 12.12
N VAL A 228 -0.35 -0.57 12.32
CA VAL A 228 -0.20 -1.20 13.66
C VAL A 228 1.26 -1.27 14.08
N TYR A 229 1.61 -0.53 15.15
CA TYR A 229 2.99 -0.45 15.68
C TYR A 229 3.08 -0.54 17.20
N ARG A 230 1.98 -0.27 17.90
CA ARG A 230 1.94 -0.10 19.35
C ARG A 230 0.82 -0.93 19.94
N GLU A 231 0.97 -1.24 21.21
CA GLU A 231 -0.06 -1.88 22.03
C GLU A 231 -1.45 -1.24 21.86
N VAL A 232 -1.52 0.09 21.82
CA VAL A 232 -2.80 0.82 21.68
C VAL A 232 -3.49 0.58 20.35
N ASP A 233 -2.73 0.31 19.29
CA ASP A 233 -3.28 0.04 17.96
C ASP A 233 -3.97 -1.35 17.96
N LEU A 234 -3.41 -2.33 18.69
CA LEU A 234 -4.08 -3.62 18.92
C LEU A 234 -5.30 -3.49 19.84
N ILE A 235 -5.23 -2.65 20.87
CA ILE A 235 -6.38 -2.37 21.75
C ILE A 235 -7.54 -1.77 20.96
N GLU A 236 -7.26 -0.84 20.03
CA GLU A 236 -8.26 -0.28 19.14
C GLU A 236 -8.91 -1.36 18.27
N GLU A 237 -8.12 -2.28 17.70
CA GLU A 237 -8.66 -3.39 16.91
C GLU A 237 -9.59 -4.29 17.70
N VAL A 238 -9.25 -4.58 18.97
CA VAL A 238 -10.14 -5.30 19.86
C VAL A 238 -11.41 -4.49 20.13
N ALA A 239 -11.28 -3.22 20.48
CA ALA A 239 -12.43 -2.36 20.80
C ALA A 239 -13.38 -2.20 19.62
N ARG A 240 -12.86 -2.04 18.40
CA ARG A 240 -13.64 -1.82 17.18
C ARG A 240 -14.48 -3.04 16.82
N VAL A 241 -13.91 -4.24 16.96
CA VAL A 241 -14.63 -5.49 16.67
C VAL A 241 -15.53 -5.90 17.83
N TYR A 242 -15.10 -5.69 19.08
CA TYR A 242 -15.92 -5.98 20.26
C TYR A 242 -17.14 -5.05 20.36
N GLY A 243 -16.98 -3.80 19.92
CA GLY A 243 -18.03 -2.80 19.77
C GLY A 243 -17.79 -1.57 20.67
N TYR A 244 -17.59 -0.40 20.06
CA TYR A 244 -17.44 0.87 20.80
C TYR A 244 -18.66 1.24 21.64
N ASN A 245 -19.84 0.76 21.28
CA ASN A 245 -21.07 0.95 22.05
C ASN A 245 -21.05 0.26 23.43
N LYS A 246 -20.10 -0.65 23.67
CA LYS A 246 -19.90 -1.29 24.98
C LYS A 246 -19.00 -0.47 25.89
N VAL A 247 -18.26 0.51 25.36
CA VAL A 247 -17.42 1.41 26.16
C VAL A 247 -18.32 2.44 26.84
N PRO A 248 -18.27 2.57 28.18
CA PRO A 248 -19.13 3.49 28.91
C PRO A 248 -18.80 4.94 28.59
N THR A 249 -19.84 5.78 28.49
CA THR A 249 -19.69 7.23 28.37
C THR A 249 -20.10 7.90 29.67
N GLU A 250 -19.12 8.36 30.46
CA GLU A 250 -19.41 9.18 31.64
C GLU A 250 -19.47 10.66 31.25
N ARG A 251 -20.61 11.31 31.48
CA ARG A 251 -20.80 12.75 31.23
C ARG A 251 -20.31 13.65 32.36
N LYS A 252 -19.84 13.06 33.47
CA LYS A 252 -19.45 13.80 34.68
C LYS A 252 -17.99 13.47 34.99
N ILE A 253 -17.14 14.48 34.91
CA ILE A 253 -15.76 14.37 35.39
C ILE A 253 -15.81 14.36 36.92
N LYS A 254 -15.39 13.26 37.54
CA LYS A 254 -15.13 13.23 38.98
C LYS A 254 -13.72 13.77 39.20
N ILE A 255 -13.63 14.98 39.74
CA ILE A 255 -12.36 15.56 40.18
C ILE A 255 -12.14 15.06 41.61
N GLU A 256 -11.16 14.19 41.78
CA GLU A 256 -10.72 13.73 43.09
C GLU A 256 -9.39 14.42 43.41
N VAL A 257 -9.34 15.13 44.55
CA VAL A 257 -8.11 15.79 44.99
C VAL A 257 -7.19 14.73 45.55
N VAL A 258 -6.26 14.27 44.73
CA VAL A 258 -5.19 13.36 45.15
C VAL A 258 -4.05 14.15 45.82
N PRO A 259 -3.43 13.61 46.89
CA PRO A 259 -2.25 14.20 47.49
C PRO A 259 -1.13 14.33 46.45
N VAL A 260 -0.30 15.38 46.59
CA VAL A 260 0.85 15.63 45.71
C VAL A 260 1.72 14.37 45.60
N ASP A 261 1.92 13.89 44.37
CA ASP A 261 2.68 12.67 44.13
C ASP A 261 4.17 12.87 44.48
N THR A 262 4.91 11.77 44.65
CA THR A 262 6.32 11.83 45.05
C THR A 262 7.20 12.57 44.04
N ARG A 263 6.83 12.56 42.75
CA ARG A 263 7.58 13.23 41.67
C ARG A 263 7.36 14.74 41.71
N GLN A 264 6.14 15.17 41.98
CA GLN A 264 5.76 16.57 42.11
C GLN A 264 6.31 17.17 43.41
N LYS A 265 6.30 16.40 44.51
CA LYS A 265 7.04 16.77 45.75
C LYS A 265 8.54 16.94 45.50
N LEU A 266 9.13 16.06 44.69
CA LEU A 266 10.55 16.15 44.31
C LEU A 266 10.84 17.41 43.49
N ILE A 267 9.97 17.77 42.55
CA ILE A 267 10.09 19.01 41.76
C ILE A 267 9.97 20.24 42.67
N GLU A 268 9.00 20.24 43.60
CA GLU A 268 8.83 21.32 44.58
C GLU A 268 10.02 21.44 45.57
N LEU A 269 10.66 20.31 45.91
CA LEU A 269 11.86 20.28 46.75
C LEU A 269 13.14 20.75 46.03
N LEU A 270 13.17 20.63 44.70
CA LEU A 270 14.36 20.91 43.89
C LEU A 270 14.43 22.34 43.35
N GLY A 271 13.32 23.10 43.34
CA GLY A 271 13.27 24.52 42.95
C GLY A 271 13.49 24.75 41.47
#